data_AF-A0A967WAG1-F1
#
_entry.id   AF-A0A967WAG1-F1
#
_cell.length_a   1.000
_cell.length_b   1.000
_cell.length_c   1.000
_cell.angle_alpha   90.00
_cell.angle_beta   90.00
_cell.angle_gamma   90.00
#
_symmetry.space_group_name_H-M   'P 1'
#
loop_
_entity.id
_entity.type
_entity.pdbx_description
1 polymer ?
#
loop_
_entity_poly.entity_id
_entity_poly.type
_entity_poly.pdbx_seq_one_letter_code
_entity_poly.pdbx_strand_id
1 'polypeptide(L)'
;MFIAIAAILGAGLTIWLIPFVVVGTPNAASALVALVLLVAVAAPAIWLSVSFSMVTSVVAIEKRTPVAALRRSLALVRPRWWASLGYLLLVGLIGSIAAQLIQVLAIPLTVVGDATSGFTLASLFGVVFQGILIAGIAAMYTRWYVDLRARSEDLSSEELQA
;
A
#
# COMPACT_ATOMS: atom_id res chain seq x y z
N MET A 1 2.76 26.72 -21.59
CA MET A 1 2.52 25.77 -20.48
C MET A 1 1.18 25.05 -20.60
N PHE A 2 0.06 25.76 -20.78
CA PHE A 2 -1.28 25.16 -20.96
C PHE A 2 -1.42 24.19 -22.15
N ILE A 3 -0.84 24.51 -23.30
CA ILE A 3 -0.93 23.66 -24.52
C ILE A 3 -0.17 22.33 -24.34
N ALA A 4 0.97 22.34 -23.63
CA ALA A 4 1.75 21.15 -23.35
C ALA A 4 1.03 20.21 -22.35
N ILE A 5 0.37 20.78 -21.34
CA ILE A 5 -0.43 20.02 -20.37
C ILE A 5 -1.66 19.40 -21.06
N ALA A 6 -2.33 20.14 -21.95
CA ALA A 6 -3.47 19.63 -22.73
C ALA A 6 -3.07 18.50 -23.69
N ALA A 7 -1.90 18.58 -24.32
CA ALA A 7 -1.38 17.52 -25.19
C ALA A 7 -1.00 16.26 -24.41
N ILE A 8 -0.41 16.40 -23.22
CA ILE A 8 -0.07 15.27 -22.33
C ILE A 8 -1.33 14.59 -21.80
N LEU A 9 -2.35 15.37 -21.40
CA LEU A 9 -3.64 14.85 -20.96
C LEU A 9 -4.42 14.19 -22.10
N GLY A 10 -4.43 14.79 -23.29
CA GLY A 10 -5.07 14.23 -24.49
C GLY A 10 -4.41 12.92 -24.93
N ALA A 11 -3.08 12.88 -24.99
CA ALA A 11 -2.33 11.67 -25.29
C ALA A 11 -2.55 10.57 -24.23
N GLY A 12 -2.54 10.95 -22.95
CA GLY A 12 -2.82 10.05 -21.82
C GLY A 12 -4.23 9.46 -21.87
N LEU A 13 -5.23 10.27 -22.23
CA LEU A 13 -6.61 9.81 -22.43
C LEU A 13 -6.73 8.86 -23.62
N THR A 14 -6.08 9.16 -24.75
CA THR A 14 -6.10 8.27 -25.94
C THR A 14 -5.42 6.94 -25.70
N ILE A 15 -4.34 6.92 -24.90
CA ILE A 15 -3.64 5.69 -24.49
C ILE A 15 -4.54 4.78 -23.64
N TRP A 16 -5.41 5.35 -22.81
CA TRP A 16 -6.33 4.60 -21.94
C TRP A 16 -7.68 4.27 -22.59
N LEU A 17 -8.09 4.98 -23.65
CA LEU A 17 -9.34 4.73 -24.38
C LEU A 17 -9.36 3.38 -25.10
N ILE A 18 -8.25 2.93 -25.67
CA ILE A 18 -8.16 1.66 -26.39
C ILE A 18 -8.38 0.45 -25.45
N PRO A 19 -7.68 0.36 -24.29
CA PRO A 19 -8.04 -0.59 -23.23
C PRO A 19 -9.50 -0.52 -22.82
N PHE A 20 -10.02 0.67 -22.55
CA PHE A 20 -11.37 0.87 -22.03
C PHE A 20 -12.45 0.37 -22.98
N VAL A 21 -12.32 0.67 -24.29
CA VAL A 21 -13.28 0.25 -25.32
C VAL A 21 -13.20 -1.25 -25.60
N VAL A 22 -12.00 -1.84 -25.58
CA VAL A 22 -11.84 -3.29 -25.76
C VAL A 22 -12.47 -4.03 -24.58
N VAL A 23 -12.14 -3.67 -23.34
CA VAL A 23 -12.66 -4.32 -22.11
C VAL A 23 -14.17 -4.12 -21.92
N GLY A 24 -14.75 -3.06 -22.46
CA GLY A 24 -16.20 -2.77 -22.37
C GLY A 24 -17.11 -3.69 -23.19
N THR A 25 -16.57 -4.54 -24.05
CA THR A 25 -17.35 -5.54 -24.80
C THR A 25 -17.13 -6.92 -24.19
N PRO A 26 -18.16 -7.65 -23.74
CA PRO A 26 -17.97 -8.98 -23.13
C PRO A 26 -17.74 -10.04 -24.22
N ASN A 27 -16.49 -10.18 -24.68
CA ASN A 27 -16.06 -11.23 -25.60
C ASN A 27 -14.72 -11.85 -25.14
N ALA A 28 -14.34 -13.00 -25.69
CA ALA A 28 -13.13 -13.70 -25.25
C ALA A 28 -11.84 -12.92 -25.57
N ALA A 29 -11.84 -12.15 -26.65
CA ALA A 29 -10.69 -11.34 -27.06
C ALA A 29 -10.45 -10.17 -26.10
N SER A 30 -11.52 -9.50 -25.65
CA SER A 30 -11.45 -8.42 -24.68
C SER A 30 -11.02 -8.88 -23.30
N ALA A 31 -11.46 -10.07 -22.87
CA ALA A 31 -11.00 -10.68 -21.63
C ALA A 31 -9.48 -10.97 -21.65
N LEU A 32 -8.95 -11.46 -22.79
CA LEU A 32 -7.51 -11.67 -22.97
C LEU A 32 -6.73 -10.35 -22.97
N VAL A 33 -7.22 -9.34 -23.69
CA VAL A 33 -6.59 -8.01 -23.69
C VAL A 33 -6.63 -7.38 -22.29
N ALA A 34 -7.75 -7.50 -21.58
CA ALA A 34 -7.89 -7.05 -20.19
C ALA A 34 -6.85 -7.72 -19.28
N LEU A 35 -6.70 -9.04 -19.39
CA LEU A 35 -5.75 -9.81 -18.59
C LEU A 35 -4.30 -9.39 -18.88
N VAL A 36 -3.94 -9.23 -20.15
CA VAL A 36 -2.58 -8.81 -20.55
C VAL A 36 -2.29 -7.41 -20.02
N LEU A 37 -3.23 -6.47 -20.16
CA LEU A 37 -3.07 -5.11 -19.66
C LEU A 37 -3.04 -5.06 -18.12
N LEU A 38 -3.87 -5.87 -17.46
CA LEU A 38 -3.85 -6.02 -16.01
C LEU A 38 -2.46 -6.46 -15.55
N VAL A 39 -1.89 -7.51 -16.15
CA VAL A 39 -0.55 -8.00 -15.78
C VAL A 39 0.52 -6.95 -16.10
N ALA A 40 0.44 -6.32 -17.28
CA ALA A 40 1.38 -5.32 -17.73
C ALA A 40 1.42 -4.07 -16.82
N VAL A 41 0.30 -3.71 -16.19
CA VAL A 41 0.22 -2.58 -15.24
C VAL A 41 0.47 -3.03 -13.81
N ALA A 42 -0.10 -4.16 -13.39
CA ALA A 42 0.01 -4.66 -12.02
C ALA A 42 1.44 -5.07 -11.68
N ALA A 43 2.17 -5.74 -12.57
CA ALA A 43 3.54 -6.16 -12.31
C ALA A 43 4.49 -4.98 -11.98
N PRO A 44 4.61 -3.93 -12.80
CA PRO A 44 5.43 -2.77 -12.45
C PRO A 44 4.86 -1.98 -11.28
N ALA A 45 3.53 -1.92 -11.12
CA ALA A 45 2.92 -1.25 -9.97
C ALA A 45 3.27 -1.94 -8.64
N ILE A 46 3.21 -3.27 -8.59
CA ILE A 46 3.62 -4.06 -7.42
C ILE A 46 5.11 -3.86 -7.16
N TRP A 47 5.93 -3.94 -8.19
CA TRP A 47 7.37 -3.73 -8.06
C TRP A 47 7.69 -2.34 -7.49
N LEU A 48 7.11 -1.27 -8.05
CA LEU A 48 7.24 0.10 -7.53
C LEU A 48 6.74 0.22 -6.09
N SER A 49 5.58 -0.36 -5.78
CA SER A 49 4.96 -0.27 -4.45
C SER A 49 5.83 -0.91 -3.38
N VAL A 50 6.40 -2.09 -3.66
CA VAL A 50 7.35 -2.76 -2.76
C VAL A 50 8.62 -1.93 -2.63
N SER A 51 9.18 -1.45 -3.74
CA SER A 51 10.39 -0.64 -3.76
C SER A 51 10.28 0.70 -3.04
N PHE A 52 9.08 1.30 -3.01
CA PHE A 52 8.80 2.58 -2.36
C PHE A 52 8.12 2.47 -1.00
N SER A 53 7.90 1.25 -0.50
CA SER A 53 7.28 1.02 0.80
C SER A 53 8.02 1.67 1.98
N MET A 54 9.33 1.92 1.85
CA MET A 54 10.18 2.48 2.91
C MET A 54 10.45 3.99 2.74
N VAL A 55 9.90 4.64 1.72
CA VAL A 55 10.19 6.06 1.42
C VAL A 55 9.76 6.97 2.56
N THR A 56 8.58 6.73 3.13
CA THR A 56 8.04 7.50 4.26
C THR A 56 8.98 7.44 5.46
N SER A 57 9.52 6.26 5.78
CA SER A 57 10.47 6.07 6.88
C SER A 57 11.80 6.78 6.62
N VAL A 58 12.32 6.73 5.39
CA VAL A 58 13.56 7.43 5.01
C VAL A 58 13.40 8.95 5.11
N VAL A 59 12.27 9.50 4.68
CA VAL A 59 12.00 10.95 4.81
C VAL A 59 11.90 11.36 6.28
N ALA A 60 11.19 10.58 7.09
CA ALA A 60 10.98 10.89 8.51
C ALA A 60 12.28 10.78 9.33
N ILE A 61 13.09 9.75 9.09
CA ILE A 61 14.27 9.42 9.91
C ILE A 61 15.54 10.07 9.35
N GLU A 62 15.79 9.96 8.04
CA GLU A 62 17.04 10.47 7.44
C GLU A 62 16.95 11.95 7.00
N LYS A 63 15.77 12.59 7.12
CA LYS A 63 15.53 14.00 6.75
C LYS A 63 16.02 14.37 5.34
N ARG A 64 16.05 13.39 4.43
CA ARG A 64 16.52 13.58 3.04
C ARG A 64 15.44 14.25 2.19
N THR A 65 15.88 14.87 1.09
CA THR A 65 14.96 15.41 0.07
C THR A 65 14.15 14.27 -0.58
N PRO A 66 12.91 14.54 -1.06
CA PRO A 66 12.02 13.48 -1.57
C PRO A 66 12.65 12.59 -2.65
N VAL A 67 13.39 13.18 -3.58
CA VAL A 67 14.07 12.44 -4.66
C VAL A 67 15.23 11.59 -4.13
N ALA A 68 15.98 12.09 -3.15
CA ALA A 68 17.06 11.32 -2.51
C ALA A 68 16.50 10.16 -1.67
N ALA A 69 15.33 10.35 -1.03
CA ALA A 69 14.65 9.31 -0.28
C ALA A 69 14.17 8.16 -1.17
N LEU A 70 13.65 8.46 -2.38
CA LEU A 70 13.24 7.44 -3.36
C LEU A 70 14.42 6.55 -3.79
N ARG A 71 15.55 7.17 -4.17
CA ARG A 71 16.77 6.43 -4.58
C ARG A 71 17.31 5.58 -3.42
N ARG A 72 17.24 6.10 -2.19
CA ARG A 72 17.68 5.39 -0.99
C ARG A 72 16.78 4.19 -0.70
N SER A 73 15.45 4.35 -0.70
CA SER A 73 14.48 3.26 -0.52
C SER A 73 14.69 2.14 -1.53
N LEU A 74 14.91 2.50 -2.80
CA LEU A 74 15.23 1.52 -3.85
C LEU A 74 16.51 0.75 -3.54
N ALA A 75 17.57 1.41 -3.07
CA ALA A 75 18.82 0.75 -2.73
C ALA A 75 18.69 -0.21 -1.54
N LEU A 76 17.86 0.12 -0.53
CA LEU A 76 17.60 -0.75 0.62
C LEU A 76 16.78 -1.99 0.23
N VAL A 77 15.73 -1.82 -0.57
CA VAL A 77 14.77 -2.91 -0.87
C VAL A 77 15.28 -3.83 -1.99
N ARG A 78 15.99 -3.31 -2.99
CA ARG A 78 16.44 -4.06 -4.18
C ARG A 78 17.18 -5.38 -3.88
N PRO A 79 18.16 -5.44 -2.96
CA PRO A 79 18.87 -6.70 -2.67
C PRO A 79 17.98 -7.75 -1.99
N ARG A 80 16.88 -7.35 -1.35
CA ARG A 80 15.98 -8.23 -0.59
C ARG A 80 14.52 -8.06 -1.00
N TRP A 81 14.30 -7.84 -2.30
CA TRP A 81 12.98 -7.49 -2.82
C TRP A 81 11.94 -8.57 -2.51
N TRP A 82 12.29 -9.85 -2.71
CA TRP A 82 11.41 -10.98 -2.40
C TRP A 82 11.03 -11.10 -0.92
N ALA A 83 11.98 -10.85 -0.01
CA ALA A 83 11.70 -10.87 1.41
C ALA A 83 10.79 -9.69 1.82
N SER A 84 11.01 -8.52 1.22
CA SER A 84 10.17 -7.34 1.44
C SER A 84 8.75 -7.56 0.91
N LEU A 85 8.61 -8.15 -0.28
CA LEU A 85 7.31 -8.52 -0.84
C LEU A 85 6.59 -9.52 0.07
N GLY A 86 7.25 -10.59 0.52
CA GLY A 86 6.65 -11.57 1.42
C GLY A 86 6.24 -10.96 2.76
N TYR A 87 7.06 -10.07 3.31
CA TYR A 87 6.74 -9.33 4.53
C TYR A 87 5.51 -8.43 4.34
N LEU A 88 5.45 -7.64 3.27
CA LEU A 88 4.30 -6.77 2.97
C LEU A 88 3.01 -7.58 2.76
N LEU A 89 3.10 -8.72 2.08
CA LEU A 89 1.98 -9.64 1.93
C LEU A 89 1.52 -10.20 3.28
N LEU A 90 2.46 -10.57 4.16
CA LEU A 90 2.13 -11.08 5.48
C LEU A 90 1.46 -10.01 6.36
N VAL A 91 2.00 -8.79 6.37
CA VAL A 91 1.42 -7.63 7.08
C VAL A 91 0.03 -7.33 6.54
N GLY A 92 -0.13 -7.31 5.21
CA GLY A 92 -1.41 -7.09 4.55
C GLY A 92 -2.42 -8.18 4.88
N LEU A 93 -1.99 -9.45 4.89
CA LEU A 93 -2.83 -10.59 5.26
C LEU A 93 -3.29 -10.47 6.72
N ILE A 94 -2.38 -10.26 7.65
CA ILE A 94 -2.70 -10.08 9.07
C ILE A 94 -3.64 -8.89 9.27
N GLY A 95 -3.34 -7.75 8.64
CA GLY A 95 -4.18 -6.56 8.68
C GLY A 95 -5.58 -6.82 8.14
N SER A 96 -5.70 -7.59 7.04
CA SER A 96 -7.00 -7.95 6.46
C SER A 96 -7.80 -8.85 7.39
N ILE A 97 -7.19 -9.87 7.98
CA ILE A 97 -7.85 -10.77 8.92
C ILE A 97 -8.31 -9.99 10.15
N ALA A 98 -7.46 -9.15 10.72
CA ALA A 98 -7.80 -8.35 11.88
C ALA A 98 -8.90 -7.32 11.57
N ALA A 99 -8.90 -6.69 10.39
CA ALA A 99 -9.99 -5.82 9.95
C ALA A 99 -11.32 -6.58 9.83
N GLN A 100 -11.31 -7.80 9.27
CA GLN A 100 -12.50 -8.65 9.19
C GLN A 100 -13.01 -9.06 10.58
N LEU A 101 -12.10 -9.38 11.51
CA LEU A 101 -12.49 -9.67 12.89
C LEU A 101 -13.15 -8.47 13.58
N ILE A 102 -12.63 -7.26 13.38
CA ILE A 102 -13.26 -6.03 13.89
C ILE A 102 -14.68 -5.89 13.33
N GLN A 103 -14.89 -6.14 12.03
CA GLN A 103 -16.22 -6.09 11.42
C GLN A 103 -17.17 -7.16 11.99
N VAL A 104 -16.71 -8.39 12.13
CA VAL A 104 -17.50 -9.49 12.71
C VAL A 104 -17.94 -9.16 14.14
N LEU A 105 -17.08 -8.53 14.93
CA LEU A 105 -17.39 -8.09 16.29
C LEU A 105 -18.26 -6.83 16.34
N ALA A 106 -18.25 -6.00 15.29
CA ALA A 106 -19.07 -4.81 15.19
C ALA A 106 -20.53 -5.10 14.82
N ILE A 107 -20.80 -6.17 14.04
CA ILE A 107 -22.15 -6.51 13.58
C ILE A 107 -23.16 -6.70 14.74
N PRO A 108 -22.85 -7.43 15.83
CA PRO A 108 -23.79 -7.56 16.96
C PRO A 108 -24.16 -6.22 17.59
N LEU A 109 -23.25 -5.23 17.58
CA LEU A 109 -23.51 -3.90 18.15
C LEU A 109 -24.57 -3.13 17.36
N THR A 110 -24.75 -3.42 16.06
CA THR A 110 -25.78 -2.74 15.24
C THR A 110 -27.20 -3.15 15.62
N VAL A 111 -27.35 -4.27 16.34
CA VAL A 111 -28.65 -4.83 16.73
C VAL A 111 -29.02 -4.49 18.19
N VAL A 112 -28.12 -3.82 18.93
CA VAL A 112 -28.35 -3.40 20.30
C VAL A 112 -28.99 -2.01 20.32
N GLY A 113 -30.23 -1.93 20.82
CA GLY A 113 -31.01 -0.69 20.87
C GLY A 113 -31.71 -0.35 19.55
N ASP A 114 -32.10 0.91 19.41
CA ASP A 114 -32.74 1.47 18.23
C ASP A 114 -31.76 1.49 17.04
N ALA A 115 -32.26 1.45 15.80
CA ALA A 115 -31.42 1.36 14.60
C ALA A 115 -30.32 2.46 14.52
N THR A 116 -30.62 3.67 14.99
CA THR A 116 -29.69 4.80 14.98
C THR A 116 -28.59 4.66 16.05
N SER A 117 -28.92 4.21 17.25
CA SER A 117 -27.97 4.09 18.36
C SER A 117 -27.05 2.87 18.17
N GLY A 118 -27.60 1.74 17.71
CA GLY A 118 -26.81 0.55 17.37
C GLY A 118 -25.80 0.82 16.26
N PHE A 119 -26.20 1.51 15.19
CA PHE A 119 -25.27 1.90 14.11
C PHE A 119 -24.16 2.83 14.62
N THR A 120 -24.51 3.80 15.47
CA THR A 120 -23.54 4.73 16.05
C THR A 120 -22.51 4.00 16.89
N LEU A 121 -22.94 3.08 17.76
CA LEU A 121 -22.04 2.27 18.60
C LEU A 121 -21.11 1.37 17.77
N ALA A 122 -21.63 0.69 16.76
CA ALA A 122 -20.82 -0.14 15.86
C ALA A 122 -19.78 0.69 15.08
N SER A 123 -20.14 1.90 14.63
CA SER A 123 -19.22 2.78 13.93
C SER A 123 -18.09 3.29 14.85
N LEU A 124 -18.42 3.67 16.10
CA LEU A 124 -17.43 4.09 17.09
C LEU A 124 -16.46 2.96 17.42
N PHE A 125 -16.99 1.74 17.62
CA PHE A 125 -16.18 0.55 17.81
C PHE A 125 -15.22 0.34 16.62
N GLY A 126 -15.75 0.38 15.39
CA GLY A 126 -14.94 0.25 14.18
C GLY A 126 -13.79 1.26 14.13
N VAL A 127 -14.07 2.55 14.37
CA VAL A 127 -13.05 3.61 14.34
C VAL A 127 -11.97 3.40 15.39
N VAL A 128 -12.33 3.07 16.63
CA VAL A 128 -11.37 2.88 17.73
C VAL A 128 -10.44 1.70 17.44
N PHE A 129 -11.01 0.55 17.11
CA PHE A 129 -10.22 -0.66 16.85
C PHE A 129 -9.40 -0.55 15.56
N GLN A 130 -9.91 0.15 14.55
CA GLN A 130 -9.16 0.39 13.32
C GLN A 130 -7.97 1.34 13.55
N GLY A 131 -8.08 2.33 14.44
CA GLY A 131 -6.93 3.15 14.86
C GLY A 131 -5.82 2.30 15.50
N ILE A 132 -6.18 1.39 16.39
CA ILE A 132 -5.23 0.46 17.04
C ILE A 132 -4.57 -0.46 16.00
N LEU A 133 -5.36 -0.99 15.05
CA LEU A 133 -4.85 -1.80 13.94
C LEU A 133 -3.78 -1.04 13.14
N ILE A 134 -4.07 0.20 12.74
CA ILE A 134 -3.15 1.02 11.95
C ILE A 134 -1.86 1.28 12.73
N ALA A 135 -1.95 1.57 14.03
CA ALA A 135 -0.77 1.75 14.89
C ALA A 135 0.08 0.47 14.97
N GLY A 136 -0.55 -0.70 15.09
CA GLY A 136 0.14 -2.00 15.10
C GLY A 136 0.87 -2.28 13.78
N ILE A 137 0.22 -2.00 12.65
CA ILE A 137 0.81 -2.12 11.32
C ILE A 137 2.02 -1.17 11.19
N ALA A 138 1.88 0.09 11.60
CA ALA A 138 2.96 1.08 11.56
C ALA A 138 4.19 0.64 12.37
N ALA A 139 3.99 0.09 13.58
CA ALA A 139 5.07 -0.47 14.38
C ALA A 139 5.79 -1.63 13.67
N MET A 140 5.05 -2.49 12.97
CA MET A 140 5.60 -3.55 12.14
C MET A 140 6.53 -2.96 11.06
N TYR A 141 6.04 -2.00 10.28
CA TYR A 141 6.80 -1.32 9.22
C TYR A 141 8.09 -0.69 9.74
N THR A 142 8.04 -0.02 10.89
CA THR A 142 9.23 0.55 11.53
C THR A 142 10.25 -0.53 11.89
N ARG A 143 9.81 -1.65 12.47
CA ARG A 143 10.69 -2.77 12.83
C ARG A 143 11.35 -3.40 11.60
N TRP A 144 10.61 -3.52 10.50
CA TRP A 144 11.16 -4.00 9.23
C TRP A 144 12.17 -3.03 8.62
N TYR A 145 11.89 -1.73 8.68
CA TYR A 145 12.83 -0.70 8.24
C TYR A 145 14.17 -0.78 8.99
N VAL A 146 14.13 -0.93 10.31
CA VAL A 146 15.35 -1.08 11.14
C VAL A 146 16.10 -2.36 10.77
N ASP A 147 15.41 -3.49 10.57
CA ASP A 147 16.05 -4.75 10.16
C ASP A 147 16.73 -4.64 8.79
N LEU A 148 16.07 -3.99 7.81
CA LEU A 148 16.66 -3.74 6.49
C LEU A 148 17.91 -2.86 6.61
N ARG A 149 17.84 -1.80 7.41
CA ARG A 149 18.94 -0.86 7.58
C ARG A 149 20.15 -1.53 8.26
N ALA A 150 19.93 -2.22 9.38
CA ALA A 150 20.97 -2.93 10.13
C ALA A 150 21.75 -3.91 9.25
N ARG A 151 21.05 -4.66 8.38
CA ARG A 151 21.68 -5.63 7.47
C ARG A 151 22.37 -5.02 6.25
N SER A 152 22.03 -3.78 5.90
CA SER A 152 22.62 -3.06 4.77
C SER A 152 23.80 -2.16 5.16
N GLU A 153 23.86 -1.74 6.43
CA GLU A 153 24.83 -0.76 6.93
C GLU A 153 25.79 -1.33 7.99
N ASP A 154 25.64 -2.59 8.42
CA ASP A 154 26.48 -3.25 9.47
C ASP A 154 26.64 -2.39 10.74
N LEU A 155 25.53 -1.79 11.18
CA LEU A 155 25.50 -0.87 12.33
C LEU A 155 25.76 -1.65 13.63
N SER A 156 26.62 -1.10 14.48
CA SER A 156 26.87 -1.66 15.82
C SER A 156 25.67 -1.41 16.73
N SER A 157 25.45 -2.27 17.75
CA SER A 157 24.27 -2.21 18.62
C SER A 157 24.09 -0.89 19.38
N GLU A 158 25.15 -0.08 19.51
CA GLU A 158 25.13 1.23 20.17
C GLU A 158 24.51 2.33 19.29
N GLU A 159 24.69 2.26 17.96
CA GLU A 159 24.13 3.23 17.01
C GLU A 159 22.63 3.02 16.75
N LEU A 160 22.10 1.85 17.14
CA LEU A 160 20.68 1.51 17.02
C LEU A 160 19.83 2.00 18.21
N GLN A 161 20.45 2.44 19.31
CA GLN A 161 19.77 2.89 20.54
C GLN A 161 19.75 4.41 20.72
N ALA A 162 20.39 5.17 19.83
CA ALA A 162 20.40 6.64 19.81
C ALA A 162 19.29 7.22 18.91
#